data_AF-A0A1X7T4U6-F1
#
_entry.id   AF-A0A1X7T4U6-F1
#
_cell.length_a   1.000
_cell.length_b   1.000
_cell.length_c   1.000
_cell.angle_alpha   90.00
_cell.angle_beta   90.00
_cell.angle_gamma   90.00
#
_symmetry.space_group_name_H-M   'P 1'
#
loop_
_entity.id
_entity.type
_entity.pdbx_description
1 polymer ?
#
loop_
_entity_poly.entity_id
_entity_poly.type
_entity_poly.pdbx_seq_one_letter_code
_entity_poly.pdbx_strand_id
1 'polypeptide(L)'
;MLESTNQQQAHTTTVSSHKKQKRRDIIDSFYGPPIKRRVSLHDLSNNKKRRLEYLKEKQREHRSNESQEAKTKRLRKMRDYAQRARSIHNKSADQREARLSDQRHRSQRTVNNESEAQRQERLADLSERSQQQCASESEAEKEERLLDLRERDHERIASESEEQRAQRNQIMREYRRVIG
;
A
#
# COMPACT_ATOMS: atom_id res chain seq x y z
N MET A 1 12.71 62.11 28.94
CA MET A 1 12.76 62.72 30.28
C MET A 1 11.41 63.33 30.58
N LEU A 2 10.95 63.09 31.81
CA LEU A 2 9.86 63.76 32.56
C LEU A 2 8.41 63.29 32.31
N GLU A 3 7.92 62.66 33.37
CA GLU A 3 6.56 62.27 33.73
C GLU A 3 5.72 63.46 34.24
N SER A 4 4.44 63.14 34.49
CA SER A 4 3.47 63.82 35.40
C SER A 4 2.77 65.07 34.87
N THR A 5 1.48 65.32 35.12
CA THR A 5 0.38 64.69 35.88
C THR A 5 -0.89 65.49 35.52
N ASN A 6 -2.09 64.88 35.45
CA ASN A 6 -3.25 65.45 36.16
C ASN A 6 -4.54 64.58 36.10
N GLN A 7 -4.99 64.22 37.31
CA GLN A 7 -6.36 64.17 37.85
C GLN A 7 -7.50 63.62 36.97
N GLN A 8 -8.02 62.42 37.24
CA GLN A 8 -9.06 62.11 38.23
C GLN A 8 -10.36 62.94 38.10
N GLN A 9 -11.37 62.34 37.46
CA GLN A 9 -12.76 62.49 37.89
C GLN A 9 -13.42 61.12 37.92
N ALA A 10 -13.77 60.68 39.13
CA ALA A 10 -14.52 59.49 39.40
C ALA A 10 -16.02 59.81 39.34
N HIS A 11 -16.77 59.04 38.57
CA HIS A 11 -18.22 58.97 38.69
C HIS A 11 -18.61 57.56 39.13
N THR A 12 -18.99 57.45 40.39
CA THR A 12 -19.63 56.28 41.00
C THR A 12 -21.08 56.21 40.54
N THR A 13 -21.44 55.17 39.78
CA THR A 13 -22.84 54.86 39.48
C THR A 13 -23.22 53.58 40.21
N THR A 14 -23.86 53.75 41.36
CA THR A 14 -24.51 52.71 42.16
C THR A 14 -25.76 52.23 41.40
N VAL A 15 -25.76 51.00 40.88
CA VAL A 15 -26.97 50.39 40.29
C VAL A 15 -27.23 49.02 40.91
N SER A 16 -28.21 49.05 41.82
CA SER A 16 -29.10 48.01 42.33
C SER A 16 -28.96 46.58 41.78
N SER A 17 -28.70 45.65 42.69
CA SER A 17 -28.51 44.20 42.50
C SER A 17 -29.80 43.36 42.45
N HIS A 18 -30.99 43.96 42.24
CA HIS A 18 -32.27 43.25 42.45
C HIS A 18 -32.95 42.63 41.21
N LYS A 19 -32.25 42.41 40.08
CA LYS A 19 -32.84 41.83 38.85
C LYS A 19 -32.20 40.53 38.33
N LYS A 20 -31.29 39.89 39.07
CA LYS A 20 -30.54 38.70 38.58
C LYS A 20 -31.06 37.34 39.07
N GLN A 21 -32.14 37.28 39.85
CA GLN A 21 -32.58 36.03 40.47
C GLN A 21 -33.75 35.33 39.75
N LYS A 22 -34.48 36.01 38.85
CA LYS A 22 -35.67 35.45 38.18
C LYS A 22 -35.45 34.81 36.79
N ARG A 23 -34.20 34.63 36.35
CA ARG A 23 -33.88 34.08 35.01
C ARG A 23 -33.25 32.68 35.03
N ARG A 24 -32.99 32.09 36.20
CA ARG A 24 -32.37 30.75 36.27
C ARG A 24 -33.40 29.61 36.25
N ASP A 25 -34.66 29.88 36.58
CA ASP A 25 -35.66 28.82 36.74
C ASP A 25 -36.49 28.53 35.47
N ILE A 26 -36.26 29.26 34.37
CA ILE A 26 -37.03 29.12 33.11
C ILE A 26 -36.28 28.30 32.05
N ILE A 27 -34.95 28.17 32.17
CA ILE A 27 -34.15 27.43 31.17
C ILE A 27 -34.09 25.92 31.48
N ASP A 28 -34.41 25.52 32.71
CA ASP A 28 -34.32 24.13 33.18
C ASP A 28 -35.61 23.32 32.99
N SER A 29 -36.67 23.91 32.41
CA SER A 29 -37.94 23.21 32.14
C SER A 29 -38.21 22.96 30.65
N PHE A 30 -37.36 23.46 29.73
CA PHE A 30 -37.60 23.33 28.29
C PHE A 30 -36.91 22.11 27.66
N TYR A 31 -35.83 21.64 28.27
CA TYR A 31 -35.19 20.38 27.91
C TYR A 31 -35.23 19.47 29.13
N GLY A 32 -36.19 18.54 29.14
CA GLY A 32 -36.23 17.46 30.13
C GLY A 32 -34.88 16.74 30.26
N PRO A 33 -34.69 15.91 31.32
CA PRO A 33 -33.40 15.33 31.67
C PRO A 33 -32.73 14.76 30.41
N PRO A 34 -31.45 15.06 30.13
CA PRO A 34 -30.82 14.68 28.88
C PRO A 34 -30.88 13.17 28.77
N ILE A 35 -31.81 12.68 27.95
CA ILE A 35 -31.91 11.26 27.62
C ILE A 35 -30.70 10.99 26.74
N LYS A 36 -29.56 10.72 27.40
CA LYS A 36 -28.38 10.15 26.76
C LYS A 36 -28.79 8.73 26.36
N ARG A 37 -29.55 8.59 25.26
CA ARG A 37 -29.69 7.33 24.55
C ARG A 37 -28.28 6.96 24.11
N ARG A 38 -27.57 6.20 24.95
CA ARG A 38 -26.33 5.54 24.57
C ARG A 38 -26.74 4.50 23.55
N VAL A 39 -26.78 4.90 22.28
CA VAL A 39 -26.85 3.96 21.16
C VAL A 39 -25.67 3.02 21.34
N SER A 40 -25.93 1.72 21.38
CA SER A 40 -24.88 0.75 21.64
C SER A 40 -23.78 0.88 20.59
N LEU A 41 -22.52 0.71 20.98
CA LEU A 41 -21.40 0.72 20.02
C LEU A 41 -21.61 -0.33 18.91
N HIS A 42 -22.34 -1.40 19.22
CA HIS A 42 -22.74 -2.42 18.27
C HIS A 42 -23.71 -1.88 17.21
N ASP A 43 -24.73 -1.11 17.59
CA ASP A 43 -25.69 -0.49 16.66
C ASP A 43 -25.03 0.58 15.78
N LEU A 44 -24.09 1.36 16.34
CA LEU A 44 -23.28 2.31 15.58
C LEU A 44 -22.36 1.61 14.57
N SER A 45 -21.73 0.51 14.98
CA SER A 45 -20.90 -0.33 14.10
C SER A 45 -21.72 -0.95 12.97
N ASN A 46 -22.90 -1.47 13.29
CA ASN A 46 -23.82 -2.06 12.32
C ASN A 46 -24.35 -1.00 11.33
N ASN A 47 -24.69 0.21 11.81
CA ASN A 47 -25.09 1.31 10.94
C ASN A 47 -23.95 1.72 10.00
N LYS A 48 -22.71 1.83 10.51
CA LYS A 48 -21.53 2.14 9.70
C LYS A 48 -21.28 1.06 8.64
N LYS A 49 -21.39 -0.22 8.99
CA LYS A 49 -21.28 -1.34 8.03
C LYS A 49 -22.34 -1.24 6.94
N ARG A 50 -23.62 -1.06 7.30
CA ARG A 50 -24.71 -0.92 6.32
C ARG A 50 -24.49 0.27 5.37
N ARG A 51 -24.04 1.41 5.88
CA ARG A 51 -23.71 2.58 5.06
C ARG A 51 -22.55 2.31 4.10
N LEU A 52 -21.51 1.63 4.55
CA LEU A 52 -20.38 1.26 3.69
C LEU A 52 -20.79 0.28 2.60
N GLU A 53 -21.60 -0.73 2.92
CA GLU A 53 -22.12 -1.67 1.93
C GLU A 53 -23.00 -0.98 0.90
N TYR A 54 -23.89 -0.07 1.32
CA TYR A 54 -24.68 0.74 0.39
C TYR A 54 -23.79 1.55 -0.58
N LEU A 55 -22.74 2.20 -0.07
CA LEU A 55 -21.81 2.97 -0.91
C LEU A 55 -21.03 2.08 -1.89
N LYS A 56 -20.57 0.91 -1.44
CA LYS A 56 -19.90 -0.06 -2.32
C LYS A 56 -20.83 -0.53 -3.43
N GLU A 57 -22.09 -0.81 -3.10
CA GLU A 57 -23.07 -1.28 -4.06
C GLU A 57 -23.37 -0.22 -5.12
N LYS A 58 -23.60 1.03 -4.71
CA LYS A 58 -23.74 2.16 -5.66
C LYS A 58 -22.51 2.37 -6.52
N GLN A 59 -21.31 2.13 -5.98
CA GLN A 59 -20.10 2.19 -6.77
C GLN A 59 -20.00 1.05 -7.79
N ARG A 60 -20.44 -0.17 -7.44
CA ARG A 60 -20.50 -1.31 -8.39
C ARG A 60 -21.49 -1.04 -9.50
N GLU A 61 -22.69 -0.56 -9.16
CA GLU A 61 -23.73 -0.18 -10.12
C GLU A 61 -23.21 0.87 -11.11
N HIS A 62 -22.61 1.96 -10.60
CA HIS A 62 -21.98 2.97 -11.45
C HIS A 62 -20.89 2.39 -12.36
N ARG A 63 -20.06 1.46 -11.86
CA ARG A 63 -18.99 0.82 -12.66
C ARG A 63 -19.55 -0.14 -13.70
N SER A 64 -20.68 -0.79 -13.42
CA SER A 64 -21.34 -1.71 -14.35
C SER A 64 -21.97 -0.96 -15.52
N ASN A 65 -22.49 0.24 -15.25
CA ASN A 65 -23.13 1.08 -16.25
C ASN A 65 -22.16 2.10 -16.89
N GLU A 66 -20.86 2.01 -16.58
CA GLU A 66 -19.83 2.92 -17.09
C GLU A 66 -19.53 2.61 -18.56
N SER A 67 -19.53 3.63 -19.43
CA SER A 67 -19.09 3.47 -20.82
C SER A 67 -17.61 3.13 -20.89
N GLN A 68 -17.17 2.49 -21.98
CA GLN A 68 -15.77 2.12 -22.15
C GLN A 68 -14.84 3.35 -22.13
N GLU A 69 -15.26 4.47 -22.71
CA GLU A 69 -14.51 5.73 -22.70
C GLU A 69 -14.42 6.32 -21.28
N ALA A 70 -15.52 6.33 -20.53
CA ALA A 70 -15.52 6.78 -19.15
C ALA A 70 -14.59 5.91 -18.28
N LYS A 71 -14.63 4.58 -18.48
CA LYS A 71 -13.75 3.62 -17.81
C LYS A 71 -12.29 3.87 -18.14
N THR A 72 -11.93 4.07 -19.41
CA THR A 72 -10.53 4.32 -19.80
C THR A 72 -10.04 5.65 -19.23
N LYS A 73 -10.87 6.70 -19.24
CA LYS A 73 -10.56 8.00 -18.63
C LYS A 73 -10.34 7.89 -17.12
N ARG A 74 -11.20 7.15 -16.41
CA ARG A 74 -11.08 6.90 -14.97
C ARG A 74 -9.80 6.12 -14.65
N LEU A 75 -9.51 5.06 -15.40
CA LEU A 75 -8.30 4.25 -15.23
C LEU A 75 -7.03 5.05 -15.54
N ARG A 76 -7.05 5.92 -16.56
CA ARG A 76 -5.95 6.84 -16.86
C ARG A 76 -5.69 7.79 -15.68
N LYS A 77 -6.72 8.46 -15.17
CA LYS A 77 -6.59 9.36 -14.01
C LYS A 77 -6.02 8.66 -12.77
N MET A 78 -6.47 7.42 -12.53
CA MET A 78 -5.93 6.57 -11.45
C MET A 78 -4.45 6.23 -11.65
N ARG A 79 -4.04 5.91 -12.89
CA ARG A 79 -2.64 5.65 -13.26
C ARG A 79 -1.78 6.88 -13.04
N ASP A 80 -2.22 8.05 -13.48
CA ASP A 80 -1.48 9.31 -13.35
C ASP A 80 -1.31 9.72 -11.89
N TYR A 81 -2.34 9.48 -11.06
CA TYR A 81 -2.23 9.67 -9.61
C TYR A 81 -1.22 8.71 -8.99
N ALA A 82 -1.30 7.41 -9.33
CA ALA A 82 -0.38 6.41 -8.82
C ALA A 82 1.07 6.66 -9.24
N GLN A 83 1.30 7.13 -10.47
CA GLN A 83 2.62 7.53 -10.95
C GLN A 83 3.15 8.73 -10.17
N ARG A 84 2.34 9.77 -9.97
CA ARG A 84 2.73 10.95 -9.16
C ARG A 84 3.09 10.56 -7.73
N ALA A 85 2.30 9.70 -7.09
CA ALA A 85 2.57 9.22 -5.74
C ALA A 85 3.83 8.33 -5.63
N ARG A 86 4.28 7.73 -6.75
CA ARG A 86 5.48 6.89 -6.83
C ARG A 86 6.73 7.62 -7.31
N SER A 87 6.58 8.83 -7.84
CA SER A 87 7.70 9.65 -8.32
C SER A 87 8.73 9.83 -7.21
N ILE A 88 10.01 9.74 -7.56
CA ILE A 88 11.14 9.82 -6.64
C ILE A 88 11.11 11.15 -5.87
N HIS A 89 10.64 12.23 -6.51
CA HIS A 89 10.49 13.54 -5.87
C HIS A 89 9.43 13.58 -4.75
N ASN A 90 8.49 12.64 -4.73
CA ASN A 90 7.36 12.64 -3.80
C ASN A 90 7.45 11.53 -2.74
N LYS A 91 8.49 10.68 -2.78
CA LYS A 91 8.57 9.49 -1.93
C LYS A 91 9.97 9.28 -1.35
N SER A 92 10.06 9.13 -0.02
CA SER A 92 11.33 8.80 0.64
C SER A 92 11.79 7.36 0.34
N ALA A 93 13.08 7.10 0.49
CA ALA A 93 13.67 5.77 0.33
C ALA A 93 12.99 4.74 1.24
N ASP A 94 12.74 5.08 2.51
CA ASP A 94 12.12 4.17 3.49
C ASP A 94 10.70 3.78 3.09
N GLN A 95 9.90 4.76 2.62
CA GLN A 95 8.55 4.46 2.15
C GLN A 95 8.60 3.59 0.89
N ARG A 96 9.59 3.78 0.01
CA ARG A 96 9.79 2.94 -1.18
C ARG A 96 10.10 1.51 -0.76
N GLU A 97 11.00 1.32 0.19
CA GLU A 97 11.39 0.02 0.67
C GLU A 97 10.25 -0.69 1.42
N ALA A 98 9.53 0.00 2.31
CA ALA A 98 8.36 -0.56 2.97
C ALA A 98 7.32 -1.09 1.95
N ARG A 99 7.05 -0.33 0.88
CA ARG A 99 6.16 -0.78 -0.20
C ARG A 99 6.69 -2.01 -0.94
N LEU A 100 8.00 -2.06 -1.22
CA LEU A 100 8.62 -3.19 -1.91
C LEU A 100 8.65 -4.44 -1.03
N SER A 101 8.95 -4.28 0.26
CA SER A 101 8.88 -5.35 1.26
C SER A 101 7.47 -5.94 1.36
N ASP A 102 6.45 -5.09 1.49
CA ASP A 102 5.04 -5.52 1.47
C ASP A 102 4.68 -6.28 0.19
N GLN A 103 5.19 -5.81 -0.95
CA GLN A 103 4.96 -6.44 -2.25
C GLN A 103 5.62 -7.82 -2.31
N ARG A 104 6.89 -7.95 -1.88
CA ARG A 104 7.61 -9.22 -1.80
C ARG A 104 6.88 -10.20 -0.87
N HIS A 105 6.42 -9.74 0.29
CA HIS A 105 5.71 -10.59 1.24
C HIS A 105 4.39 -11.13 0.67
N ARG A 106 3.62 -10.29 -0.03
CA ARG A 106 2.39 -10.74 -0.70
C ARG A 106 2.69 -11.74 -1.82
N SER A 107 3.69 -11.46 -2.65
CA SER A 107 4.12 -12.38 -3.72
C SER A 107 4.56 -13.72 -3.15
N GLN A 108 5.35 -13.73 -2.08
CA GLN A 108 5.77 -14.97 -1.41
C GLN A 108 4.55 -15.74 -0.89
N ARG A 109 3.59 -15.06 -0.26
CA ARG A 109 2.36 -15.68 0.21
C ARG A 109 1.54 -16.27 -0.94
N THR A 110 1.48 -15.62 -2.09
CA THR A 110 0.80 -16.16 -3.27
C THR A 110 1.49 -17.43 -3.76
N VAL A 111 2.82 -17.42 -3.91
CA VAL A 111 3.59 -18.60 -4.34
C VAL A 111 3.44 -19.75 -3.34
N ASN A 112 3.45 -19.48 -2.03
CA ASN A 112 3.30 -20.53 -1.02
C ASN A 112 1.91 -21.17 -0.98
N ASN A 113 0.87 -20.47 -1.47
CA ASN A 113 -0.51 -20.94 -1.46
C ASN A 113 -1.00 -21.36 -2.86
N GLU A 114 -0.11 -21.43 -3.86
CA GLU A 114 -0.49 -21.84 -5.21
C GLU A 114 -0.74 -23.35 -5.25
N SER A 115 -1.72 -23.78 -6.06
CA SER A 115 -1.91 -25.20 -6.35
C SER A 115 -0.86 -25.70 -7.33
N GLU A 116 -0.64 -27.01 -7.41
CA GLU A 116 0.33 -27.57 -8.37
C GLU A 116 -0.01 -27.21 -9.82
N ALA A 117 -1.30 -27.20 -10.18
CA ALA A 117 -1.74 -26.77 -11.51
C ALA A 117 -1.38 -25.30 -11.80
N GLN A 118 -1.60 -24.41 -10.83
CA GLN A 118 -1.22 -22.99 -10.94
C GLN A 118 0.29 -22.81 -11.03
N ARG A 119 1.05 -23.60 -10.26
CA ARG A 119 2.51 -23.60 -10.31
C ARG A 119 3.02 -24.02 -11.69
N GLN A 120 2.46 -25.09 -12.25
CA GLN A 120 2.84 -25.59 -13.58
C GLN A 120 2.51 -24.58 -14.67
N GLU A 121 1.32 -23.98 -14.64
CA GLU A 121 0.94 -22.91 -15.56
C GLU A 121 1.90 -21.71 -15.48
N ARG A 122 2.21 -21.26 -14.26
CA ARG A 122 3.17 -20.17 -14.03
C ARG A 122 4.57 -20.49 -14.54
N LEU A 123 5.05 -21.72 -14.35
CA LEU A 123 6.36 -22.15 -14.83
C LEU A 123 6.39 -22.29 -16.36
N ALA A 124 5.30 -22.76 -16.97
CA ALA A 124 5.15 -22.82 -18.42
C ALA A 124 5.20 -21.42 -19.05
N ASP A 125 4.43 -20.46 -18.52
CA ASP A 125 4.44 -19.06 -18.96
C ASP A 125 5.84 -18.44 -18.82
N LEU A 126 6.53 -18.68 -17.69
CA LEU A 126 7.89 -18.19 -17.49
C LEU A 126 8.88 -18.79 -18.51
N SER A 127 8.77 -20.09 -18.78
CA SER A 127 9.60 -20.76 -19.79
C SER A 127 9.34 -20.21 -21.19
N GLU A 128 8.08 -20.03 -21.57
CA GLU A 128 7.70 -19.49 -22.87
C GLU A 128 8.25 -18.07 -23.06
N ARG A 129 8.07 -17.21 -22.07
CA ARG A 129 8.60 -15.84 -22.10
C ARG A 129 10.12 -15.82 -22.19
N SER A 130 10.81 -16.71 -21.49
CA SER A 130 12.26 -16.84 -21.58
C SER A 130 12.70 -17.27 -22.99
N GLN A 131 11.99 -18.21 -23.61
CA GLN A 131 12.28 -18.64 -24.98
C GLN A 131 12.05 -17.53 -25.99
N GLN A 132 10.94 -16.80 -25.86
CA GLN A 132 10.64 -15.63 -26.69
C GLN A 132 11.73 -14.56 -26.57
N GLN A 133 12.19 -14.28 -25.34
CA GLN A 133 13.29 -13.35 -25.10
C GLN A 133 14.57 -13.80 -25.79
N CYS A 134 14.98 -15.06 -25.60
CA CYS A 134 16.18 -15.62 -26.26
C CYS A 134 16.07 -15.59 -27.80
N ALA A 135 14.87 -15.79 -28.35
CA ALA A 135 14.65 -15.74 -29.79
C ALA A 135 14.68 -14.31 -30.36
N SER A 136 14.31 -13.31 -29.55
CA SER A 136 14.30 -11.90 -29.93
C SER A 136 15.61 -11.16 -29.60
N GLU A 137 16.55 -11.83 -28.95
CA GLU A 137 17.80 -11.25 -28.46
C GLU A 137 18.74 -10.92 -29.63
N SER A 138 19.40 -9.77 -29.56
CA SER A 138 20.47 -9.43 -30.50
C SER A 138 21.74 -10.25 -30.22
N GLU A 139 22.61 -10.44 -31.22
CA GLU A 139 23.86 -11.18 -31.02
C GLU A 139 24.77 -10.53 -29.96
N ALA A 140 24.77 -9.20 -29.85
CA ALA A 140 25.53 -8.49 -28.82
C ALA A 140 25.01 -8.78 -27.39
N GLU A 141 23.69 -8.73 -27.19
CA GLU A 141 23.06 -9.07 -25.89
C GLU A 141 23.30 -10.54 -25.53
N LYS A 142 23.22 -11.43 -26.53
CA LYS A 142 23.48 -12.85 -26.37
C LYS A 142 24.92 -13.13 -25.97
N GLU A 143 25.90 -12.47 -26.59
CA GLU A 143 27.31 -12.57 -26.22
C GLU A 143 27.55 -12.07 -24.80
N GLU A 144 26.98 -10.92 -24.43
CA GLU A 144 27.05 -10.38 -23.06
C GLU A 144 26.49 -11.38 -22.04
N ARG A 145 25.30 -11.94 -22.30
CA ARG A 145 24.68 -12.95 -21.44
C ARG A 145 25.55 -14.21 -21.29
N LEU A 146 26.15 -14.68 -22.38
CA LEU A 146 27.02 -15.86 -22.34
C LEU A 146 28.33 -15.59 -21.61
N LEU A 147 28.88 -14.38 -21.70
CA LEU A 147 30.05 -13.96 -20.93
C LEU A 147 29.74 -13.91 -19.42
N ASP A 148 28.64 -13.27 -19.03
CA ASP A 148 28.18 -13.23 -17.63
C ASP A 148 27.94 -14.65 -17.07
N LEU A 149 27.34 -15.54 -17.88
CA LEU A 149 27.12 -16.93 -17.47
C LEU A 149 28.45 -17.67 -17.21
N ARG A 150 29.44 -17.49 -18.08
CA ARG A 150 30.78 -18.08 -17.92
C ARG A 150 31.49 -17.54 -16.68
N GLU A 151 31.41 -16.24 -16.45
CA GLU A 151 32.00 -15.59 -15.28
C GLU A 151 31.40 -16.15 -13.98
N ARG A 152 30.06 -16.18 -13.87
CA ARG A 152 29.38 -16.77 -12.71
C ARG A 152 29.69 -18.25 -12.51
N ASP A 153 29.85 -19.00 -13.59
CA ASP A 153 30.26 -20.40 -13.52
C ASP A 153 31.70 -20.53 -12.99
N HIS A 154 32.63 -19.68 -13.42
CA HIS A 154 33.99 -19.64 -12.89
C HIS A 154 34.02 -19.28 -11.41
N GLU A 155 33.27 -18.25 -10.99
CA GLU A 155 33.16 -17.86 -9.58
C GLU A 155 32.59 -18.98 -8.71
N ARG A 156 31.55 -19.67 -9.21
CA ARG A 156 30.94 -20.82 -8.52
C ARG A 156 31.94 -21.96 -8.36
N ILE A 157 32.71 -22.28 -9.41
CA ILE A 157 33.73 -23.33 -9.38
C ILE A 157 34.88 -22.94 -8.43
N ALA A 158 35.30 -21.68 -8.41
CA ALA A 158 36.33 -21.20 -7.52
C ALA A 158 35.89 -21.24 -6.04
N SER A 159 34.61 -21.00 -5.79
CA SER A 159 34.02 -20.96 -4.44
C SER A 159 33.48 -22.31 -3.96
N GLU A 160 33.62 -23.37 -4.75
CA GLU A 160 33.07 -24.68 -4.40
C GLU A 160 33.81 -25.33 -3.22
N SER A 161 33.08 -25.98 -2.32
CA SER A 161 33.70 -26.80 -1.29
C SER A 161 34.31 -28.07 -1.88
N GLU A 162 35.25 -28.70 -1.17
CA GLU A 162 35.86 -29.97 -1.61
C GLU A 162 34.81 -31.08 -1.79
N GLU A 163 33.81 -31.13 -0.91
CA GLU A 163 32.69 -32.08 -1.03
C GLU A 163 31.87 -31.86 -2.30
N GLN A 164 31.53 -30.60 -2.61
CA GLN A 164 30.83 -30.23 -3.84
C GLN A 164 31.65 -30.57 -5.08
N ARG A 165 32.97 -30.31 -5.05
CA ARG A 165 33.90 -30.67 -6.11
C ARG A 165 33.96 -32.17 -6.32
N ALA A 166 34.05 -32.95 -5.25
CA ALA A 166 34.10 -34.40 -5.30
C ALA A 166 32.80 -34.99 -5.89
N GLN A 167 31.65 -34.50 -5.44
CA GLN A 167 30.33 -34.88 -5.96
C GLN A 167 30.19 -34.54 -7.45
N ARG A 168 30.53 -33.31 -7.87
CA ARG A 168 30.52 -32.91 -9.29
C ARG A 168 31.40 -33.84 -10.13
N ASN A 169 32.62 -34.11 -9.66
CA ASN A 169 33.56 -34.98 -10.37
C ASN A 169 33.04 -36.42 -10.45
N GLN A 170 32.37 -36.93 -9.41
CA GLN A 170 31.72 -38.24 -9.42
C GLN A 170 30.60 -38.29 -10.46
N ILE A 171 29.69 -37.31 -10.46
CA ILE A 171 28.60 -37.19 -11.44
C ILE A 171 29.17 -37.18 -12.87
N MET A 172 30.22 -36.40 -13.11
CA MET A 172 30.85 -36.34 -14.44
C MET A 172 31.52 -37.66 -14.84
N ARG A 173 32.04 -38.45 -13.89
CA ARG A 173 32.58 -39.80 -14.16
C ARG A 173 31.46 -40.76 -14.53
N GLU A 174 30.36 -40.77 -13.79
CA GLU A 174 29.20 -41.62 -14.10
C GLU A 174 28.61 -41.26 -15.47
N TYR A 175 28.43 -39.97 -15.77
CA TYR A 175 27.94 -39.52 -17.07
C TYR A 175 28.81 -40.01 -18.23
N ARG A 176 30.14 -39.97 -18.07
CA ARG A 176 31.07 -40.52 -19.08
C ARG A 176 30.99 -42.03 -19.23
N ARG A 177 30.70 -42.79 -18.16
CA ARG A 177 30.51 -44.24 -18.23
C ARG A 177 29.19 -44.64 -18.90
N VAL A 178 28.17 -43.79 -18.82
CA VAL A 178 26.83 -44.07 -19.37
C VAL A 178 26.77 -43.76 -20.88
N ILE A 179 27.55 -42.79 -21.36
CA ILE A 179 27.54 -42.35 -22.76
C ILE A 179 28.70 -42.94 -23.59
N GLY A 180 29.81 -43.31 -22.96
CA GLY A 180 30.94 -43.99 -23.61
C GLY A 180 30.75 -45.49 -23.64
#